data_AF-A0A933U172-F1
#
_entry.id   AF-A0A933U172-F1
#
_cell.length_a   1.000
_cell.length_b   1.000
_cell.length_c   1.000
_cell.angle_alpha   90.00
_cell.angle_beta   90.00
_cell.angle_gamma   90.00
#
_symmetry.space_group_name_H-M   'P 1'
#
loop_
_entity.id
_entity.type
_entity.pdbx_description
1 polymer ?
#
loop_
_entity_poly.entity_id
_entity_poly.type
_entity_poly.pdbx_seq_one_letter_code
_entity_poly.pdbx_strand_id
1 'polypeptide(L)'
;MSSERRWLVLVVGVLCLIVLAFAVGTRRRGEPAVERTESVTTAPAPLEARTALAADARAAVSPAAVVEPAPTIGGLTVRTIDPAGAALPGVRVEWRSKDGLPRDLGVSDPTGRLRVPAFARAAGLLTGSCADRESVSVRIDPTRRSDELTLVLGSEGSLRGRVVLPNGEDAGAGVRIALWRTSLRAPQLDPPAALERLPGGQTVLTDAAGTFSIRGLRAGALYDLIAAGRGCATPTRLESVPADGRELRIEVQALFGVVARFVDARTGEPIVLPESLLPGVTNTLTVLVPGAKLLDARQTLALAGLPLDVLDAWPGVRDCFVTLPPEAEAAGDARILLDCDLPGYVATSAELLLLPVVQDVPEQKVPLRPDSSARGAFEVVVVGLPAARELSHTRSQPEFELVLSSERGSPVKLQFGRVPTEPTLVEGLPAGLYRVQANARIALSDCLWVRDASFEVGRAEAPRARLVVDFSKLGGVVIELQQVDGTPYAGPAVIDLRKPTRDPNAREFCRVQLGTGPFEIFGLAPGSYEVIVHSPAVAELGIATVDVAAGKWREVAFLVDGTR
;
A
#
# COMPACT_ATOMS: atom_id res chain seq x y z
N MET A 1 -38.00 -35.51 11.64
CA MET A 1 -38.74 -34.24 11.56
C MET A 1 -39.50 -34.20 10.25
N SER A 2 -40.82 -33.98 10.28
CA SER A 2 -41.63 -33.80 9.07
C SER A 2 -41.16 -32.57 8.27
N SER A 3 -41.38 -32.56 6.96
CA SER A 3 -41.03 -31.44 6.07
C SER A 3 -41.61 -30.10 6.57
N GLU A 4 -42.80 -30.14 7.15
CA GLU A 4 -43.47 -28.98 7.77
C GLU A 4 -42.66 -28.38 8.94
N ARG A 5 -42.03 -29.21 9.78
CA ARG A 5 -41.19 -28.72 10.90
C ARG A 5 -39.89 -28.10 10.43
N ARG A 6 -39.34 -28.55 9.29
CA ARG A 6 -38.13 -27.92 8.70
C ARG A 6 -38.44 -26.55 8.10
N TRP A 7 -39.61 -26.42 7.48
CA TRP A 7 -40.07 -25.15 6.91
C TRP A 7 -40.32 -24.10 8.00
N LEU A 8 -40.96 -24.50 9.11
CA LEU A 8 -41.21 -23.61 10.24
C LEU A 8 -39.90 -23.07 10.88
N VAL A 9 -38.90 -23.94 11.06
CA VAL A 9 -37.60 -23.54 11.64
C VAL A 9 -36.88 -22.55 10.72
N LEU A 10 -36.96 -22.75 9.40
CA LEU A 10 -36.31 -21.88 8.41
C LEU A 10 -36.99 -20.50 8.36
N VAL A 11 -38.32 -20.45 8.41
CA VAL A 11 -39.07 -19.18 8.46
C VAL A 11 -38.78 -18.41 9.75
N VAL A 12 -38.77 -19.08 10.91
CA VAL A 12 -38.46 -18.42 12.19
C VAL A 12 -37.02 -17.91 12.21
N GLY A 13 -36.07 -18.69 11.67
CA GLY A 13 -34.67 -18.26 11.55
C GLY A 13 -34.50 -17.00 10.69
N VAL A 14 -35.17 -16.94 9.55
CA VAL A 14 -35.14 -15.76 8.65
C VAL A 14 -35.82 -14.55 9.31
N LEU A 15 -36.94 -14.75 10.01
CA LEU A 15 -37.64 -13.66 10.70
C LEU A 15 -36.79 -13.06 11.84
N CYS A 16 -36.11 -13.91 12.61
CA CYS A 16 -35.18 -13.45 13.66
C CYS A 16 -34.01 -12.64 13.08
N LEU A 17 -33.45 -13.06 11.93
CA LEU A 17 -32.37 -12.31 11.26
C LEU A 17 -32.83 -10.93 10.77
N ILE A 18 -34.05 -10.81 10.25
CA ILE A 18 -34.61 -9.52 9.81
C ILE A 18 -34.83 -8.58 11.00
N VAL A 19 -35.37 -9.07 12.11
CA VAL A 19 -35.56 -8.27 13.33
C VAL A 19 -34.22 -7.81 13.90
N LEU A 20 -33.20 -8.68 13.91
CA LEU A 20 -31.85 -8.33 14.37
C LEU A 20 -31.21 -7.25 13.49
N ALA A 21 -31.33 -7.38 12.17
CA ALA A 21 -30.83 -6.38 11.23
C ALA A 21 -31.52 -5.01 11.40
N PHE A 22 -32.83 -5.00 11.69
CA PHE A 22 -33.58 -3.77 11.93
C PHE A 22 -33.19 -3.10 13.26
N ALA A 23 -32.96 -3.89 14.32
CA ALA A 23 -32.51 -3.37 15.63
C ALA A 23 -31.08 -2.78 15.57
N VAL A 24 -30.20 -3.35 14.74
CA VAL A 24 -28.84 -2.83 14.52
C VAL A 24 -28.88 -1.56 13.64
N GLY A 25 -29.79 -1.48 12.68
CA GLY A 25 -29.94 -0.32 11.80
C GLY A 25 -30.49 0.94 12.50
N THR A 26 -31.39 0.77 13.47
CA THR A 26 -32.02 1.92 14.17
C THR A 26 -31.15 2.52 15.27
N ARG A 27 -30.14 1.80 15.78
CA ARG A 27 -29.17 2.33 16.77
C ARG A 27 -28.15 3.33 16.20
N ARG A 28 -28.02 3.46 14.88
CA ARG A 28 -27.04 4.37 14.24
C ARG A 28 -27.54 5.79 13.95
N ARG A 29 -28.72 6.21 14.45
CA ARG A 29 -29.33 7.51 14.08
C ARG A 29 -29.78 8.41 15.23
N GLY A 30 -29.29 8.21 16.45
CA GLY A 30 -29.68 9.07 17.56
C GLY A 30 -28.52 9.45 18.46
N GLU A 31 -27.81 10.54 18.12
CA GLU A 31 -27.17 11.37 19.14
C GLU A 31 -27.46 12.86 18.85
N PRO A 32 -27.88 13.64 19.87
CA PRO A 32 -28.42 14.99 19.73
C PRO A 32 -27.32 16.07 19.72
N ALA A 33 -27.68 17.22 19.15
CA ALA A 33 -26.90 18.45 19.20
C ALA A 33 -26.71 18.92 20.65
N VAL A 34 -25.46 19.16 21.06
CA VAL A 34 -25.12 19.75 22.36
C VAL A 34 -24.98 21.26 22.21
N GLU A 35 -25.74 21.97 23.03
CA GLU A 35 -25.85 23.42 23.17
C GLU A 35 -24.52 24.07 23.57
N ARG A 36 -24.28 25.25 23.00
CA ARG A 36 -23.33 26.25 23.48
C ARG A 36 -23.79 26.76 24.84
N THR A 37 -22.92 26.71 25.84
CA THR A 37 -23.07 27.50 27.06
C THR A 37 -21.91 28.49 27.14
N GLU A 38 -22.25 29.77 27.04
CA GLU A 38 -21.41 30.89 27.45
C GLU A 38 -21.38 30.94 28.99
N SER A 39 -20.20 31.17 29.56
CA SER A 39 -20.09 31.86 30.84
C SER A 39 -18.82 32.69 30.90
N VAL A 40 -19.04 34.01 30.89
CA VAL A 40 -18.14 35.08 31.30
C VAL A 40 -18.06 35.04 32.84
N THR A 41 -16.90 35.17 33.48
CA THR A 41 -16.34 36.33 34.23
C THR A 41 -15.37 35.68 35.26
N THR A 42 -14.17 36.12 35.67
CA THR A 42 -13.68 37.43 36.15
C THR A 42 -12.14 37.38 36.24
N ALA A 43 -11.47 38.48 35.88
CA ALA A 43 -10.09 38.84 36.30
C ALA A 43 -10.14 39.59 37.68
N PRO A 44 -9.05 40.12 38.30
CA PRO A 44 -7.63 40.22 37.89
C PRO A 44 -6.59 39.90 39.01
N ALA A 45 -5.29 39.68 38.72
CA ALA A 45 -4.14 40.62 38.82
C ALA A 45 -2.93 39.86 39.46
N PRO A 46 -1.68 40.39 39.54
CA PRO A 46 -0.98 41.41 38.75
C PRO A 46 0.41 40.96 38.21
N LEU A 47 0.98 41.85 37.39
CA LEU A 47 2.39 41.97 36.96
C LEU A 47 3.40 41.79 38.11
N GLU A 48 4.45 40.99 37.89
CA GLU A 48 5.81 41.33 38.32
C GLU A 48 6.88 40.92 37.30
N ALA A 49 7.60 41.96 36.88
CA ALA A 49 8.96 42.07 36.37
C ALA A 49 9.78 40.80 36.02
N ARG A 50 10.25 40.76 34.77
CA ARG A 50 11.69 40.53 34.49
C ARG A 50 12.10 41.12 33.13
N THR A 51 12.54 42.38 33.20
CA THR A 51 13.42 43.04 32.25
C THR A 51 14.86 42.60 32.53
N ALA A 52 15.60 42.14 31.52
CA ALA A 52 17.05 42.34 31.28
C ALA A 52 17.63 41.17 30.46
N LEU A 53 17.88 41.39 29.17
CA LEU A 53 19.21 41.27 28.54
C LEU A 53 19.10 41.64 27.05
N ALA A 54 19.35 42.91 26.75
CA ALA A 54 19.67 43.37 25.41
C ALA A 54 20.63 44.56 25.56
N ALA A 55 21.92 44.30 25.35
CA ALA A 55 22.95 45.22 24.84
C ALA A 55 24.33 44.64 25.19
N ASP A 56 25.06 44.20 24.18
CA ASP A 56 26.41 44.68 23.85
C ASP A 56 27.24 43.61 23.14
N ALA A 57 27.30 43.74 21.81
CA ALA A 57 28.45 43.35 21.02
C ALA A 57 28.45 44.18 19.73
N ARG A 58 28.78 45.47 19.86
CA ARG A 58 29.24 46.26 18.71
C ARG A 58 30.72 46.00 18.48
N ALA A 59 31.00 45.61 17.23
CA ALA A 59 32.13 46.05 16.42
C ALA A 59 33.56 45.70 16.89
N ALA A 60 34.08 44.62 16.30
CA ALA A 60 35.45 44.60 15.79
C ALA A 60 35.39 44.24 14.29
N VAL A 61 35.20 45.27 13.45
CA VAL A 61 35.39 45.15 12.00
C VAL A 61 36.88 45.21 11.73
N SER A 62 37.47 44.09 11.35
CA SER A 62 38.76 44.07 10.66
C SER A 62 38.50 44.24 9.16
N PRO A 63 39.20 45.13 8.45
CA PRO A 63 38.94 45.40 7.04
C PRO A 63 39.50 44.26 6.18
N ALA A 64 38.64 43.33 5.79
CA ALA A 64 38.97 42.38 4.73
C ALA A 64 38.78 43.06 3.36
N ALA A 65 39.78 42.86 2.50
CA ALA A 65 39.92 43.46 1.20
C ALA A 65 38.64 43.41 0.35
N VAL A 66 38.31 44.55 -0.27
CA VAL A 66 37.41 44.61 -1.43
C VAL A 66 38.10 43.85 -2.55
N VAL A 67 37.74 42.57 -2.70
CA VAL A 67 38.01 41.82 -3.93
C VAL A 67 36.85 42.13 -4.85
N GLU A 68 37.11 42.92 -5.90
CA GLU A 68 36.18 43.07 -7.01
C GLU A 68 35.84 41.68 -7.57
N PRO A 69 34.56 41.33 -7.77
CA PRO A 69 34.22 40.06 -8.37
C PRO A 69 34.60 40.11 -9.85
N ALA A 70 35.59 39.30 -10.23
CA ALA A 70 35.87 39.00 -11.62
C ALA A 70 34.56 38.54 -12.32
N PRO A 71 34.29 39.00 -13.56
CA PRO A 71 33.08 38.65 -14.28
C PRO A 71 33.04 37.14 -14.56
N THR A 72 32.30 36.40 -13.75
CA THR A 72 32.08 34.96 -13.94
C THR A 72 30.99 34.78 -14.98
N ILE A 73 31.42 34.49 -16.20
CA ILE A 73 30.57 34.13 -17.34
C ILE A 73 29.84 32.82 -16.99
N GLY A 74 28.50 32.84 -16.91
CA GLY A 74 27.65 31.64 -16.85
C GLY A 74 26.96 31.28 -15.52
N GLY A 75 26.78 32.20 -14.57
CA GLY A 75 26.01 31.94 -13.32
C GLY A 75 24.50 31.74 -13.56
N LEU A 76 23.82 30.96 -12.70
CA LEU A 76 22.35 30.85 -12.65
C LEU A 76 21.82 31.96 -11.72
N THR A 77 20.74 32.65 -12.11
CA THR A 77 20.06 33.59 -11.22
C THR A 77 18.90 32.89 -10.54
N VAL A 78 18.90 32.84 -9.21
CA VAL A 78 17.75 32.37 -8.42
C VAL A 78 16.92 33.59 -8.04
N ARG A 79 15.67 33.62 -8.48
CA ARG A 79 14.69 34.65 -8.11
C ARG A 79 13.78 34.09 -7.02
N THR A 80 13.66 34.78 -5.91
CA THR A 80 12.85 34.39 -4.76
C THR A 80 11.66 35.33 -4.65
N ILE A 81 10.45 34.77 -4.74
CA ILE A 81 9.20 35.54 -4.71
C ILE A 81 8.18 34.88 -3.79
N ASP A 82 7.18 35.64 -3.36
CA ASP A 82 6.00 35.09 -2.72
C ASP A 82 4.95 34.61 -3.75
N PRO A 83 3.85 33.96 -3.33
CA PRO A 83 2.80 33.52 -4.25
C PRO A 83 2.09 34.65 -5.02
N ALA A 84 2.17 35.89 -4.55
CA ALA A 84 1.64 37.06 -5.23
C ALA A 84 2.62 37.65 -6.27
N GLY A 85 3.85 37.13 -6.33
CA GLY A 85 4.89 37.55 -7.25
C GLY A 85 5.82 38.64 -6.71
N ALA A 86 5.65 39.07 -5.45
CA ALA A 86 6.50 40.07 -4.83
C ALA A 86 7.87 39.47 -4.48
N ALA A 87 8.93 40.26 -4.66
CA ALA A 87 10.30 39.85 -4.35
C ALA A 87 10.48 39.59 -2.85
N LEU A 88 11.16 38.49 -2.52
CA LEU A 88 11.50 38.11 -1.15
C LEU A 88 13.00 38.27 -0.91
N PRO A 89 13.44 39.32 -0.18
CA PRO A 89 14.83 39.47 0.23
C PRO A 89 15.16 38.56 1.42
N GLY A 90 16.45 38.28 1.64
CA GLY A 90 16.86 37.55 2.84
C GLY A 90 16.61 36.03 2.78
N VAL A 91 16.26 35.48 1.62
CA VAL A 91 16.04 34.04 1.44
C VAL A 91 17.38 33.34 1.29
N ARG A 92 17.70 32.43 2.23
CA ARG A 92 18.89 31.58 2.14
C ARG A 92 18.67 30.52 1.08
N VAL A 93 19.64 30.35 0.19
CA VAL A 93 19.58 29.36 -0.89
C VAL A 93 20.68 28.34 -0.69
N GLU A 94 20.31 27.08 -0.62
CA GLU A 94 21.21 25.95 -0.48
C GLU A 94 21.11 25.05 -1.71
N TRP A 95 22.19 24.37 -2.06
CA TRP A 95 22.21 23.38 -3.13
C TRP A 95 22.76 22.05 -2.66
N ARG A 96 22.12 20.98 -3.09
CA ARG A 96 22.49 19.61 -2.77
C ARG A 96 22.64 18.79 -4.05
N SER A 97 23.84 18.28 -4.31
CA SER A 97 24.02 17.21 -5.30
C SER A 97 23.36 15.91 -4.83
N LYS A 98 23.09 15.00 -5.77
CA LYS A 98 22.48 13.68 -5.49
C LYS A 98 23.12 12.93 -4.30
N ASP A 99 24.45 13.03 -4.18
CA ASP A 99 25.23 12.27 -3.18
C ASP A 99 25.96 13.18 -2.18
N GLY A 100 25.61 14.48 -2.10
CA GLY A 100 26.40 15.47 -1.35
C GLY A 100 25.73 16.05 -0.10
N LEU A 101 26.56 16.61 0.78
CA LEU A 101 26.12 17.52 1.83
C LEU A 101 25.56 18.82 1.21
N PRO A 102 24.54 19.44 1.84
CA PRO A 102 24.03 20.73 1.38
C PRO A 102 25.15 21.79 1.42
N ARG A 103 25.23 22.59 0.37
CA ARG A 103 26.14 23.74 0.25
C ARG A 103 25.33 25.02 0.30
N ASP A 104 25.68 25.91 1.21
CA ASP A 104 25.12 27.26 1.24
C ASP A 104 25.61 28.06 0.03
N LEU A 105 24.68 28.58 -0.76
CA LEU A 105 24.96 29.41 -1.93
C LEU A 105 24.82 30.90 -1.64
N GLY A 106 24.32 31.27 -0.46
CA GLY A 106 24.13 32.65 -0.02
C GLY A 106 22.67 33.02 0.20
N VAL A 107 22.42 34.32 0.24
CA VAL A 107 21.13 34.91 0.62
C VAL A 107 20.65 35.87 -0.47
N SER A 108 19.37 35.85 -0.81
CA SER A 108 18.79 36.76 -1.81
C SER A 108 18.91 38.23 -1.40
N ASP A 109 19.22 39.06 -2.39
CA ASP A 109 19.37 40.50 -2.25
C ASP A 109 18.02 41.22 -2.00
N PRO A 110 18.01 42.56 -1.78
CA PRO A 110 16.77 43.33 -1.60
C PRO A 110 15.75 43.21 -2.74
N THR A 111 16.17 42.78 -3.94
CA THR A 111 15.31 42.55 -5.11
C THR A 111 14.83 41.09 -5.21
N GLY A 112 15.13 40.26 -4.21
CA GLY A 112 14.81 38.85 -4.19
C GLY A 112 15.61 38.07 -5.24
N ARG A 113 16.86 38.45 -5.49
CA ARG A 113 17.72 37.75 -6.46
C ARG A 113 19.02 37.29 -5.81
N LEU A 114 19.46 36.11 -6.21
CA LEU A 114 20.78 35.58 -5.86
C LEU A 114 21.43 35.01 -7.11
N ARG A 115 22.64 35.49 -7.42
CA ARG A 115 23.44 34.90 -8.49
C ARG A 115 24.27 33.76 -7.93
N VAL A 116 23.98 32.54 -8.34
CA VAL A 116 24.66 31.33 -7.86
C VAL A 116 25.72 30.86 -8.86
N PRO A 117 26.81 30.21 -8.39
CA PRO A 117 27.88 29.74 -9.26
C PRO A 117 27.40 28.76 -10.34
N ALA A 118 28.11 28.69 -11.46
CA ALA A 118 27.75 27.85 -12.60
C ALA A 118 27.64 26.35 -12.26
N PHE A 119 28.36 25.84 -11.24
CA PHE A 119 28.25 24.44 -10.81
C PHE A 119 26.85 24.09 -10.29
N ALA A 120 26.09 25.07 -9.80
CA ALA A 120 24.71 24.85 -9.35
C ALA A 120 23.75 24.55 -10.52
N ARG A 121 24.20 24.66 -11.79
CA ARG A 121 23.47 24.17 -12.98
C ARG A 121 23.54 22.65 -13.17
N ALA A 122 24.42 21.96 -12.43
CA ALA A 122 24.48 20.50 -12.44
C ALA A 122 23.21 19.91 -11.78
N ALA A 123 22.89 18.67 -12.16
CA ALA A 123 21.75 17.95 -11.59
C ALA A 123 21.82 17.94 -10.06
N GLY A 124 20.79 18.50 -9.42
CA GLY A 124 20.76 18.68 -7.98
C GLY A 124 19.42 19.22 -7.49
N LEU A 125 19.32 19.42 -6.18
CA LEU A 125 18.19 20.02 -5.51
C LEU A 125 18.61 21.40 -4.99
N LEU A 126 17.88 22.44 -5.38
CA LEU A 126 18.10 23.81 -4.91
C LEU A 126 16.97 24.18 -3.96
N THR A 127 17.29 24.56 -2.74
CA THR A 127 16.35 24.79 -1.65
C THR A 127 16.45 26.24 -1.18
N GLY A 128 15.33 26.96 -1.15
CA GLY A 128 15.23 28.28 -0.54
C GLY A 128 14.54 28.21 0.81
N SER A 129 15.08 28.88 1.83
CA SER A 129 14.51 28.95 3.18
C SER A 129 14.55 30.38 3.75
N CYS A 130 13.54 30.74 4.53
CA CYS A 130 13.46 32.01 5.26
C CYS A 130 12.74 31.78 6.60
N ALA A 131 12.97 32.63 7.59
CA ALA A 131 12.55 32.39 8.99
C ALA A 131 11.02 32.42 9.23
N ASP A 132 10.24 32.86 8.25
CA ASP A 132 8.78 33.05 8.30
C ASP A 132 8.06 32.45 7.06
N ARG A 133 8.76 31.62 6.28
CA ARG A 133 8.26 31.09 5.00
C ARG A 133 8.52 29.60 4.85
N GLU A 134 7.64 28.93 4.11
CA GLU A 134 7.84 27.53 3.71
C GLU A 134 9.16 27.39 2.93
N SER A 135 9.97 26.40 3.31
CA SER A 135 11.18 26.06 2.54
C SER A 135 10.79 25.34 1.27
N VAL A 136 11.28 25.80 0.12
CA VAL A 136 10.91 25.27 -1.19
C VAL A 136 12.12 24.68 -1.88
N SER A 137 11.98 23.43 -2.35
CA SER A 137 13.03 22.72 -3.07
C SER A 137 12.64 22.48 -4.53
N VAL A 138 13.52 22.83 -5.46
CA VAL A 138 13.33 22.64 -6.90
C VAL A 138 14.46 21.78 -7.44
N ARG A 139 14.11 20.73 -8.19
CA ARG A 139 15.11 19.87 -8.86
C ARG A 139 15.57 20.55 -10.13
N ILE A 140 16.88 20.71 -10.26
CA ILE A 140 17.50 21.27 -11.46
C ILE A 140 17.71 20.14 -12.48
N ASP A 141 17.09 20.29 -13.64
CA ASP A 141 17.31 19.44 -14.80
C ASP A 141 18.41 20.07 -15.67
N PRO A 142 19.62 19.49 -15.75
CA PRO A 142 20.73 20.07 -16.50
C PRO A 142 20.47 20.12 -18.01
N THR A 143 19.46 19.39 -18.52
CA THR A 143 19.08 19.44 -19.93
C THR A 143 18.28 20.69 -20.30
N ARG A 144 17.65 21.33 -19.30
CA ARG A 144 16.94 22.61 -19.48
C ARG A 144 17.88 23.77 -19.22
N ARG A 145 18.31 24.45 -20.28
CA ARG A 145 19.09 25.69 -20.18
C ARG A 145 18.17 26.83 -19.75
N SER A 146 18.07 27.07 -18.45
CA SER A 146 17.50 28.30 -17.89
C SER A 146 18.59 29.12 -17.22
N ASP A 147 18.66 30.40 -17.55
CA ASP A 147 19.55 31.36 -16.87
C ASP A 147 18.92 31.92 -15.59
N GLU A 148 17.61 31.70 -15.39
CA GLU A 148 16.86 32.11 -14.21
C GLU A 148 15.99 30.95 -13.66
N LEU A 149 15.96 30.78 -12.35
CA LEU A 149 15.11 29.82 -11.65
C LEU A 149 14.32 30.54 -10.56
N THR A 150 13.01 30.34 -10.54
CA THR A 150 12.14 31.00 -9.57
C THR A 150 11.77 30.06 -8.43
N LEU A 151 12.05 30.48 -7.19
CA LEU A 151 11.55 29.88 -5.96
C LEU A 151 10.37 30.71 -5.45
N VAL A 152 9.21 30.08 -5.29
CA VAL A 152 7.99 30.72 -4.79
C VAL A 152 7.75 30.28 -3.35
N LEU A 153 8.09 31.11 -2.37
CA LEU A 153 7.99 30.77 -0.94
C LEU A 153 6.67 31.28 -0.34
N GLY A 154 5.79 30.34 0.01
CA GLY A 154 4.51 30.63 0.65
C GLY A 154 4.65 31.11 2.10
N SER A 155 3.59 31.72 2.64
CA SER A 155 3.52 32.00 4.08
C SER A 155 3.65 30.71 4.87
N GLU A 156 4.41 30.77 5.95
CA GLU A 156 4.59 29.63 6.84
C GLU A 156 3.31 29.34 7.64
N GLY A 157 2.83 28.11 7.53
CA GLY A 157 1.89 27.50 8.43
C GLY A 157 2.62 26.79 9.56
N SER A 158 1.92 26.59 10.67
CA SER A 158 2.40 25.77 11.77
C SER A 158 1.31 24.87 12.30
N LEU A 159 1.71 23.79 12.94
CA LEU A 159 0.86 22.95 13.76
C LEU A 159 1.47 22.91 15.16
N ARG A 160 0.65 23.06 16.19
CA ARG A 160 1.07 22.91 17.57
C ARG A 160 -0.02 22.20 18.34
N GLY A 161 0.33 21.52 19.40
CA GLY A 161 -0.67 20.81 20.18
C GLY A 161 -0.09 20.03 21.32
N ARG A 162 -0.96 19.22 21.90
CA ARG A 162 -0.65 18.28 22.98
C ARG A 162 -1.10 16.87 22.59
N VAL A 163 -0.27 15.90 22.95
CA VAL A 163 -0.61 14.49 22.89
C VAL A 163 -1.08 14.05 24.27
N VAL A 164 -2.28 13.46 24.32
CA VAL A 164 -2.96 13.11 25.56
C VAL A 164 -3.38 11.66 25.57
N LEU A 165 -3.47 11.07 26.76
CA LEU A 165 -4.07 9.77 27.02
C LEU A 165 -5.61 9.89 27.03
N PRO A 166 -6.36 8.77 27.00
CA PRO A 166 -7.83 8.81 26.97
C PRO A 166 -8.44 9.41 28.25
N ASN A 167 -7.72 9.35 29.38
CA ASN A 167 -8.11 10.02 30.63
C ASN A 167 -7.89 11.55 30.60
N GLY A 168 -7.27 12.07 29.54
CA GLY A 168 -6.98 13.47 29.32
C GLY A 168 -5.66 13.98 29.92
N GLU A 169 -4.88 13.12 30.55
CA GLU A 169 -3.52 13.43 31.00
C GLU A 169 -2.55 13.54 29.81
N ASP A 170 -1.45 14.27 29.98
CA ASP A 170 -0.42 14.40 28.95
C ASP A 170 0.32 13.07 28.77
N ALA A 171 0.56 12.66 27.52
CA ALA A 171 1.32 11.44 27.21
C ALA A 171 2.83 11.57 27.50
N GLY A 172 3.31 12.78 27.80
CA GLY A 172 4.70 13.07 28.15
C GLY A 172 5.66 13.05 26.96
N ALA A 173 6.96 12.96 27.28
CA ALA A 173 8.05 13.12 26.30
C ALA A 173 8.32 11.88 25.46
N GLY A 174 8.61 12.12 24.18
CA GLY A 174 9.11 11.10 23.26
C GLY A 174 8.04 10.34 22.47
N VAL A 175 6.80 10.84 22.45
CA VAL A 175 5.83 10.43 21.42
C VAL A 175 6.23 11.10 20.11
N ARG A 176 6.39 10.32 19.05
CA ARG A 176 6.77 10.82 17.74
C ARG A 176 5.53 11.09 16.91
N ILE A 177 5.43 12.29 16.37
CA ILE A 177 4.35 12.71 15.48
C ILE A 177 4.95 12.79 14.09
N ALA A 178 4.37 12.06 13.14
CA ALA A 178 4.65 12.22 11.73
C ALA A 178 3.47 12.89 11.04
N LEU A 179 3.79 13.73 10.07
CA LEU A 179 2.79 14.36 9.20
C LEU A 179 3.25 14.36 7.74
N TRP A 180 2.27 14.38 6.84
CA TRP A 180 2.47 14.59 5.40
C TRP A 180 1.25 15.29 4.83
N ARG A 181 1.39 15.92 3.66
CA ARG A 181 0.27 16.59 3.01
C ARG A 181 -0.79 15.58 2.56
N THR A 182 -2.07 15.81 2.86
CA THR A 182 -3.19 14.90 2.50
C THR A 182 -3.28 14.63 0.99
N SER A 183 -2.83 15.57 0.15
CA SER A 183 -2.79 15.37 -1.31
C SER A 183 -1.76 14.34 -1.77
N LEU A 184 -0.88 13.88 -0.88
CA LEU A 184 0.16 12.88 -1.17
C LEU A 184 -0.29 11.52 -0.63
N ARG A 185 0.04 10.45 -1.37
CA ARG A 185 -0.11 9.09 -0.84
C ARG A 185 0.67 8.98 0.46
N ALA A 186 0.07 8.38 1.49
CA ALA A 186 0.75 8.14 2.75
C ALA A 186 2.12 7.48 2.47
N PRO A 187 3.22 8.04 2.99
CA PRO A 187 4.55 7.53 2.70
C PRO A 187 4.68 6.11 3.24
N GLN A 188 5.20 5.20 2.43
CA GLN A 188 5.69 3.93 2.96
C GLN A 188 6.93 4.24 3.79
N LEU A 189 6.82 4.06 5.10
CA LEU A 189 7.92 4.22 6.04
C LEU A 189 8.70 2.90 6.05
N ASP A 190 9.75 2.82 5.25
CA ASP A 190 10.79 1.79 5.38
C ASP A 190 11.79 2.20 6.50
N PRO A 191 12.84 1.43 6.85
CA PRO A 191 13.42 1.33 8.21
C PRO A 191 13.79 2.66 8.87
N PRO A 192 13.94 2.72 10.22
CA PRO A 192 14.01 3.94 11.04
C PRO A 192 14.82 5.13 10.50
N ALA A 193 15.85 4.91 9.68
CA ALA A 193 16.55 5.96 8.92
C ALA A 193 15.64 6.79 7.97
N ALA A 194 14.49 6.27 7.55
CA ALA A 194 13.52 6.95 6.70
C ALA A 194 12.64 7.95 7.47
N LEU A 195 12.55 7.85 8.80
CA LEU A 195 11.81 8.82 9.62
C LEU A 195 12.44 10.21 9.55
N GLU A 196 13.76 10.28 9.50
CA GLU A 196 14.49 11.54 9.29
C GLU A 196 14.31 12.12 7.87
N ARG A 197 13.78 11.32 6.93
CA ARG A 197 13.66 11.66 5.51
C ARG A 197 12.29 11.32 4.94
N LEU A 198 11.24 11.52 5.74
CA LEU A 198 9.85 11.35 5.32
C LEU A 198 9.60 12.12 4.01
N PRO A 199 9.38 11.44 2.88
CA PRO A 199 9.22 12.13 1.60
C PRO A 199 7.97 13.02 1.62
N GLY A 200 8.17 14.33 1.61
CA GLY A 200 7.06 15.30 1.70
C GLY A 200 6.38 15.36 3.06
N GLY A 201 7.04 14.86 4.11
CA GLY A 201 6.55 14.88 5.48
C GLY A 201 7.59 15.42 6.49
N GLN A 202 7.16 15.58 7.73
CA GLN A 202 8.00 15.98 8.85
C GLN A 202 7.70 15.11 10.08
N THR A 203 8.70 14.93 10.94
CA THR A 203 8.51 14.33 12.28
C THR A 203 8.95 15.26 13.38
N VAL A 204 8.24 15.22 14.51
CA VAL A 204 8.63 15.91 15.75
C VAL A 204 8.42 14.97 16.95
N LEU A 205 9.15 15.19 18.04
CA LEU A 205 8.94 14.52 19.31
C LEU A 205 8.22 15.45 20.29
N THR A 206 7.35 14.88 21.11
CA THR A 206 6.74 15.60 22.23
C THR A 206 7.75 15.87 23.35
N ASP A 207 7.56 16.98 24.06
CA ASP A 207 8.30 17.31 25.28
C ASP A 207 7.67 16.70 26.54
N ALA A 208 8.20 17.05 27.73
CA ALA A 208 7.74 16.50 29.01
C ALA A 208 6.26 16.76 29.31
N ALA A 209 5.67 17.81 28.74
CA ALA A 209 4.25 18.14 28.87
C ALA A 209 3.41 17.54 27.72
N GLY A 210 3.96 16.61 26.94
CA GLY A 210 3.28 16.05 25.77
C GLY A 210 3.08 17.06 24.65
N THR A 211 3.72 18.23 24.71
CA THR A 211 3.51 19.30 23.72
C THR A 211 4.40 19.11 22.51
N PHE A 212 3.93 19.58 21.35
CA PHE A 212 4.70 19.60 20.12
C PHE A 212 4.44 20.87 19.32
N SER A 213 5.41 21.26 18.50
CA SER A 213 5.27 22.36 17.54
C SER A 213 6.03 22.03 16.27
N ILE A 214 5.36 22.19 15.13
CA ILE A 214 5.86 21.92 13.80
C ILE A 214 5.69 23.18 12.97
N ARG A 215 6.81 23.62 12.41
CA ARG A 215 6.99 24.90 11.73
C ARG A 215 7.43 24.65 10.29
N GLY A 216 7.43 25.69 9.47
CA GLY A 216 7.84 25.60 8.06
C GLY A 216 6.83 24.86 7.18
N LEU A 217 5.58 24.70 7.63
CA LEU A 217 4.53 24.06 6.82
C LEU A 217 3.99 25.04 5.79
N ARG A 218 3.37 24.54 4.72
CA ARG A 218 2.58 25.38 3.81
C ARG A 218 1.31 25.88 4.52
N ALA A 219 1.17 27.20 4.69
CA ALA A 219 -0.05 27.78 5.26
C ALA A 219 -1.30 27.38 4.47
N GLY A 220 -2.37 27.02 5.19
CA GLY A 220 -3.65 26.62 4.60
C GLY A 220 -3.65 25.25 3.89
N ALA A 221 -2.51 24.57 3.79
CA ALA A 221 -2.49 23.19 3.33
C ALA A 221 -3.02 22.24 4.41
N LEU A 222 -3.58 21.13 3.96
CA LEU A 222 -4.12 20.06 4.79
C LEU A 222 -3.09 18.94 4.93
N TYR A 223 -2.95 18.44 6.15
CA TYR A 223 -1.98 17.42 6.52
C TYR A 223 -2.67 16.26 7.23
N ASP A 224 -2.19 15.05 6.97
CA ASP A 224 -2.55 13.90 7.79
C ASP A 224 -1.47 13.67 8.84
N LEU A 225 -1.87 13.23 10.03
CA LEU A 225 -0.99 13.01 11.18
C LEU A 225 -1.20 11.63 11.79
N ILE A 226 -0.10 11.03 12.22
CA ILE A 226 -0.07 9.84 13.08
C ILE A 226 0.89 10.14 14.23
N ALA A 227 0.54 9.73 15.45
CA ALA A 227 1.45 9.79 16.59
C ALA A 227 1.65 8.40 17.17
N ALA A 228 2.90 8.02 17.42
CA ALA A 228 3.24 6.79 18.14
C ALA A 228 4.60 6.91 18.83
N GLY A 229 4.81 6.15 19.91
CA GLY A 229 5.99 6.24 20.76
C GLY A 229 5.66 5.88 22.19
N ARG A 230 6.66 5.47 22.98
CA ARG A 230 6.48 5.18 24.42
C ARG A 230 5.36 4.17 24.73
N GLY A 231 5.12 3.22 23.83
CA GLY A 231 4.03 2.25 23.96
C GLY A 231 2.63 2.82 23.84
N CYS A 232 2.46 3.94 23.14
CA CYS A 232 1.17 4.43 22.72
C CYS A 232 1.15 4.74 21.21
N ALA A 233 -0.05 4.78 20.63
CA ALA A 233 -0.30 5.13 19.25
C ALA A 233 -1.68 5.78 19.06
N THR A 234 -1.84 6.59 18.02
CA THR A 234 -3.15 7.09 17.60
C THR A 234 -3.99 5.93 17.05
N PRO A 235 -5.22 5.69 17.56
CA PRO A 235 -6.08 4.60 17.10
C PRO A 235 -6.56 4.78 15.66
N THR A 236 -6.58 6.03 15.18
CA THR A 236 -6.94 6.38 13.82
C THR A 236 -6.12 7.59 13.40
N ARG A 237 -5.67 7.59 12.15
CA ARG A 237 -4.98 8.73 11.54
C ARG A 237 -5.87 9.98 11.61
N LEU A 238 -5.29 11.10 12.03
CA LEU A 238 -5.96 12.39 11.95
C LEU A 238 -5.79 12.88 10.51
N GLU A 239 -6.88 13.09 9.80
CA GLU A 239 -6.85 13.47 8.39
C GLU A 239 -7.16 14.95 8.18
N SER A 240 -6.57 15.53 7.15
CA SER A 240 -6.93 16.87 6.65
C SER A 240 -6.83 18.00 7.69
N VAL A 241 -5.81 17.97 8.55
CA VAL A 241 -5.58 18.99 9.57
C VAL A 241 -4.92 20.23 8.94
N PRO A 242 -5.52 21.43 9.07
CA PRO A 242 -4.98 22.64 8.47
C PRO A 242 -3.77 23.18 9.25
N ALA A 243 -2.71 23.57 8.54
CA ALA A 243 -1.54 24.23 9.14
C ALA A 243 -1.80 25.74 9.41
N ASP A 244 -2.71 26.03 10.33
CA ASP A 244 -3.16 27.39 10.69
C ASP A 244 -2.76 27.83 12.12
N GLY A 245 -1.98 27.01 12.82
CA GLY A 245 -1.47 27.31 14.17
C GLY A 245 -2.46 27.08 15.31
N ARG A 246 -3.65 26.51 15.04
CA ARG A 246 -4.58 26.08 16.09
C ARG A 246 -3.93 25.02 16.98
N GLU A 247 -4.27 25.07 18.27
CA GLU A 247 -3.83 24.06 19.22
C GLU A 247 -4.60 22.76 18.98
N LEU A 248 -3.87 21.71 18.63
CA LEU A 248 -4.39 20.36 18.43
C LEU A 248 -4.36 19.58 19.74
N ARG A 249 -5.34 18.71 19.91
CA ARG A 249 -5.34 17.66 20.94
C ARG A 249 -5.33 16.32 20.21
N ILE A 250 -4.23 15.58 20.32
CA ILE A 250 -4.07 14.27 19.69
C ILE A 250 -4.21 13.22 20.79
N GLU A 251 -5.28 12.45 20.76
CA GLU A 251 -5.45 11.32 21.67
C GLU A 251 -4.68 10.10 21.18
N VAL A 252 -3.88 9.51 22.06
CA VAL A 252 -3.19 8.24 21.85
C VAL A 252 -3.69 7.21 22.85
N GLN A 253 -3.65 5.94 22.46
CA GLN A 253 -4.03 4.81 23.28
C GLN A 253 -2.84 3.89 23.47
N ALA A 254 -2.86 3.09 24.53
CA ALA A 254 -1.84 2.09 24.77
C ALA A 254 -1.72 1.13 23.57
N LEU A 255 -0.49 0.92 23.14
CA LEU A 255 -0.13 0.06 22.02
C LEU A 255 0.10 -1.35 22.54
N PHE A 256 -0.65 -2.29 21.98
CA PHE A 256 -0.50 -3.71 22.25
C PHE A 256 -0.11 -4.44 20.98
N GLY A 257 0.65 -5.51 21.12
CA GLY A 257 1.08 -6.29 19.97
C GLY A 257 1.55 -7.67 20.32
N VAL A 258 1.70 -8.49 19.30
CA VAL A 258 2.30 -9.82 19.36
C VAL A 258 2.92 -10.18 18.03
N VAL A 259 4.04 -10.89 18.09
CA VAL A 259 4.71 -11.53 16.96
C VAL A 259 4.52 -13.03 17.12
N ALA A 260 3.66 -13.61 16.28
CA ALA A 260 3.47 -15.03 16.17
C ALA A 260 4.59 -15.65 15.33
N ARG A 261 5.45 -16.46 15.94
CA ARG A 261 6.45 -17.27 15.22
C ARG A 261 5.92 -18.69 15.04
N PHE A 262 5.69 -19.10 13.80
CA PHE A 262 5.34 -20.47 13.46
C PHE A 262 6.54 -21.39 13.68
N VAL A 263 6.33 -22.45 14.47
CA VAL A 263 7.33 -23.47 14.75
C VAL A 263 6.78 -24.85 14.44
N ASP A 264 7.63 -25.77 14.01
CA ASP A 264 7.23 -27.15 13.79
C ASP A 264 6.95 -27.83 15.14
N ALA A 265 5.74 -28.38 15.31
CA ALA A 265 5.31 -28.96 16.58
C ALA A 265 6.11 -30.20 17.00
N ARG A 266 6.88 -30.83 16.11
CA ARG A 266 7.72 -32.01 16.41
C ARG A 266 9.14 -31.61 16.79
N THR A 267 9.73 -30.66 16.07
CA THR A 267 11.15 -30.29 16.25
C THR A 267 11.32 -29.04 17.11
N GLY A 268 10.31 -28.18 17.19
CA GLY A 268 10.38 -26.87 17.86
C GLY A 268 11.10 -25.80 17.03
N GLU A 269 11.60 -26.16 15.84
CA GLU A 269 12.34 -25.26 14.96
C GLU A 269 11.41 -24.28 14.23
N PRO A 270 11.88 -23.05 13.90
CA PRO A 270 11.12 -22.11 13.10
C PRO A 270 10.75 -22.68 11.73
N ILE A 271 9.51 -22.43 11.30
CA ILE A 271 9.05 -22.86 9.98
C ILE A 271 9.58 -21.91 8.91
N VAL A 272 10.26 -22.48 7.92
CA VAL A 272 10.80 -21.77 6.77
C VAL A 272 10.09 -22.31 5.53
N LEU A 273 9.27 -21.47 4.90
CA LEU A 273 8.66 -21.83 3.63
C LEU A 273 9.51 -21.28 2.48
N PRO A 274 9.79 -22.08 1.45
CA PRO A 274 10.32 -21.57 0.20
C PRO A 274 9.45 -20.45 -0.35
N GLU A 275 10.06 -19.47 -1.03
CA GLU A 275 9.36 -18.32 -1.63
C GLU A 275 8.23 -18.77 -2.56
N SER A 276 8.41 -19.89 -3.26
CA SER A 276 7.40 -20.50 -4.14
C SER A 276 6.09 -20.86 -3.42
N LEU A 277 6.11 -21.11 -2.10
CA LEU A 277 4.93 -21.49 -1.32
C LEU A 277 4.27 -20.30 -0.60
N LEU A 278 4.92 -19.12 -0.58
CA LEU A 278 4.38 -17.92 0.07
C LEU A 278 2.99 -17.52 -0.41
N PRO A 279 2.66 -17.58 -1.72
CA PRO A 279 1.32 -17.24 -2.20
C PRO A 279 0.21 -18.16 -1.67
N GLY A 280 0.57 -19.35 -1.20
CA GLY A 280 -0.36 -20.34 -0.65
C GLY A 280 -0.63 -20.17 0.84
N VAL A 281 0.05 -19.24 1.51
CA VAL A 281 -0.11 -18.99 2.94
C VAL A 281 -1.39 -18.20 3.16
N THR A 282 -2.34 -18.79 3.87
CA THR A 282 -3.52 -18.07 4.36
C THR A 282 -3.39 -17.88 5.85
N ASN A 283 -3.50 -16.65 6.32
CA ASN A 283 -3.67 -16.35 7.73
C ASN A 283 -4.68 -15.23 7.92
N THR A 284 -5.56 -15.44 8.88
CA THR A 284 -6.58 -14.47 9.27
C THR A 284 -6.37 -14.16 10.73
N LEU A 285 -6.28 -12.86 11.03
CA LEU A 285 -6.21 -12.34 12.39
C LEU A 285 -7.58 -11.81 12.76
N THR A 286 -8.16 -12.34 13.83
CA THR A 286 -9.40 -11.86 14.41
C THR A 286 -9.12 -11.31 15.80
N VAL A 287 -9.31 -10.01 15.99
CA VAL A 287 -9.15 -9.39 17.31
C VAL A 287 -10.38 -9.71 18.15
N LEU A 288 -10.20 -10.37 19.29
CA LEU A 288 -11.31 -10.81 20.16
C LEU A 288 -11.73 -9.74 21.17
N VAL A 289 -11.08 -8.57 21.14
CA VAL A 289 -11.27 -7.48 22.08
C VAL A 289 -12.21 -6.42 21.50
N PRO A 290 -13.40 -6.18 22.10
CA PRO A 290 -14.31 -5.14 21.63
C PRO A 290 -13.66 -3.76 21.64
N GLY A 291 -13.86 -3.00 20.56
CA GLY A 291 -13.35 -1.63 20.44
C GLY A 291 -11.87 -1.51 20.07
N ALA A 292 -11.12 -2.61 20.07
CA ALA A 292 -9.74 -2.62 19.60
C ALA A 292 -9.63 -2.17 18.14
N LYS A 293 -8.57 -1.43 17.83
CA LYS A 293 -8.29 -0.93 16.48
C LYS A 293 -7.02 -1.57 15.96
N LEU A 294 -7.13 -2.31 14.86
CA LEU A 294 -5.97 -2.83 14.14
C LEU A 294 -5.21 -1.66 13.51
N LEU A 295 -3.90 -1.63 13.70
CA LEU A 295 -3.03 -0.56 13.20
C LEU A 295 -2.27 -0.99 11.97
N ASP A 296 -1.85 -0.03 11.15
CA ASP A 296 -0.82 -0.25 10.15
C ASP A 296 0.52 -0.44 10.88
N ALA A 297 0.96 -1.70 10.96
CA ALA A 297 2.11 -2.12 11.73
C ALA A 297 3.38 -1.36 11.31
N ARG A 298 3.67 -1.23 10.01
CA ARG A 298 4.97 -0.66 9.57
C ARG A 298 5.15 0.78 10.02
N GLN A 299 4.16 1.63 9.74
CA GLN A 299 4.24 3.05 10.10
C GLN A 299 4.21 3.25 11.62
N THR A 300 3.34 2.53 12.32
CA THR A 300 3.18 2.68 13.77
C THR A 300 4.43 2.21 14.51
N LEU A 301 5.02 1.08 14.14
CA LEU A 301 6.22 0.57 14.79
C LEU A 301 7.45 1.42 14.50
N ALA A 302 7.59 1.91 13.26
CA ALA A 302 8.66 2.84 12.91
C ALA A 302 8.57 4.08 13.81
N LEU A 303 7.37 4.68 13.90
CA LEU A 303 7.14 5.85 14.75
C LEU A 303 7.34 5.54 16.23
N ALA A 304 6.96 4.34 16.67
CA ALA A 304 7.19 3.88 18.03
C ALA A 304 8.69 3.66 18.37
N GLY A 305 9.57 3.66 17.36
CA GLY A 305 11.00 3.42 17.51
C GLY A 305 11.35 1.94 17.68
N LEU A 306 10.45 1.05 17.26
CA LEU A 306 10.66 -0.39 17.32
C LEU A 306 11.38 -0.88 16.07
N PRO A 307 12.17 -1.96 16.19
CA PRO A 307 12.91 -2.48 15.07
C PRO A 307 11.94 -3.13 14.06
N LEU A 308 12.05 -2.75 12.78
CA LEU A 308 11.17 -3.24 11.71
C LEU A 308 11.60 -4.59 11.14
N ASP A 309 12.80 -5.07 11.50
CA ASP A 309 13.28 -6.41 11.13
C ASP A 309 12.34 -7.52 11.62
N VAL A 310 11.59 -7.26 12.69
CA VAL A 310 10.49 -8.08 13.18
C VAL A 310 9.35 -8.22 12.15
N LEU A 311 9.10 -7.20 11.33
CA LEU A 311 8.10 -7.20 10.25
C LEU A 311 8.64 -7.72 8.92
N ASP A 312 9.95 -7.59 8.69
CA ASP A 312 10.63 -8.15 7.52
C ASP A 312 10.97 -9.64 7.72
N ALA A 313 10.57 -10.23 8.85
CA ALA A 313 10.83 -11.61 9.19
C ALA A 313 9.89 -12.56 8.44
N TRP A 314 10.46 -13.33 7.52
CA TRP A 314 10.19 -14.74 7.16
C TRP A 314 8.72 -15.19 6.96
N PRO A 315 8.43 -16.07 5.97
CA PRO A 315 7.13 -16.74 5.80
C PRO A 315 6.47 -17.31 7.08
N GLY A 316 7.32 -17.62 8.06
CA GLY A 316 7.00 -18.20 9.36
C GLY A 316 6.62 -17.21 10.46
N VAL A 317 6.55 -15.89 10.20
CA VAL A 317 6.24 -14.89 11.23
C VAL A 317 5.00 -14.11 10.84
N ARG A 318 4.14 -13.83 11.82
CA ARG A 318 2.99 -12.94 11.68
C ARG A 318 2.91 -12.00 12.86
N ASP A 319 2.74 -10.73 12.56
CA ASP A 319 2.59 -9.70 13.58
C ASP A 319 1.15 -9.18 13.63
N CYS A 320 0.76 -8.69 14.80
CA CYS A 320 -0.52 -8.03 15.01
C CYS A 320 -0.30 -6.91 16.02
N PHE A 321 -0.75 -5.70 15.68
CA PHE A 321 -0.69 -4.53 16.55
C PHE A 321 -2.05 -3.87 16.63
N VAL A 322 -2.47 -3.57 17.85
CA VAL A 322 -3.73 -2.92 18.12
C VAL A 322 -3.56 -1.81 19.14
N THR A 323 -4.41 -0.80 19.08
CA THR A 323 -4.73 -0.03 20.29
C THR A 323 -5.96 -0.58 20.96
N LEU A 324 -5.97 -0.52 22.29
CA LEU A 324 -7.12 -0.93 23.10
C LEU A 324 -7.78 0.29 23.75
N PRO A 325 -9.12 0.31 23.86
CA PRO A 325 -9.79 1.30 24.70
C PRO A 325 -9.47 1.04 26.20
N PRO A 326 -9.54 2.06 27.06
CA PRO A 326 -9.17 1.95 28.47
C PRO A 326 -9.87 0.83 29.24
N GLU A 327 -11.14 0.57 28.92
CA GLU A 327 -11.92 -0.49 29.58
C GLU A 327 -11.39 -1.89 29.23
N ALA A 328 -10.90 -2.07 28.00
CA ALA A 328 -10.33 -3.33 27.54
C ALA A 328 -8.90 -3.52 28.07
N GLU A 329 -8.12 -2.45 28.18
CA GLU A 329 -6.81 -2.46 28.82
C GLU A 329 -6.92 -2.91 30.29
N ALA A 330 -7.88 -2.35 31.04
CA ALA A 330 -8.10 -2.68 32.44
C ALA A 330 -8.51 -4.15 32.67
N ALA A 331 -9.11 -4.80 31.67
CA ALA A 331 -9.48 -6.21 31.75
C ALA A 331 -8.27 -7.16 31.69
N GLY A 332 -7.11 -6.68 31.21
CA GLY A 332 -5.83 -7.40 31.27
C GLY A 332 -5.68 -8.65 30.41
N ASP A 333 -6.71 -9.05 29.65
CA ASP A 333 -6.73 -10.28 28.86
C ASP A 333 -7.06 -10.04 27.39
N ALA A 334 -6.26 -9.19 26.74
CA ALA A 334 -6.43 -8.86 25.34
C ALA A 334 -5.94 -10.01 24.45
N ARG A 335 -6.83 -10.65 23.71
CA ARG A 335 -6.51 -11.82 22.86
C ARG A 335 -6.84 -11.59 21.39
N ILE A 336 -6.09 -12.28 20.54
CA ILE A 336 -6.41 -12.44 19.12
C ILE A 336 -6.51 -13.92 18.80
N LEU A 337 -7.39 -14.24 17.85
CA LEU A 337 -7.43 -15.55 17.21
C LEU A 337 -6.67 -15.44 15.89
N LEU A 338 -5.59 -16.22 15.78
CA LEU A 338 -4.85 -16.42 14.55
C LEU A 338 -5.27 -17.74 13.93
N ASP A 339 -6.03 -17.68 12.84
CA ASP A 339 -6.30 -18.83 11.99
C ASP A 339 -5.22 -18.87 10.91
N CYS A 340 -4.48 -19.97 10.84
CA CYS A 340 -3.40 -20.14 9.88
C CYS A 340 -3.52 -21.47 9.14
N ASP A 341 -3.24 -21.38 7.85
CA ASP A 341 -3.30 -22.49 6.91
C ASP A 341 -2.08 -22.39 6.00
N LEU A 342 -1.08 -23.22 6.32
CA LEU A 342 0.24 -23.19 5.70
C LEU A 342 0.47 -24.49 4.93
N PRO A 343 1.03 -24.44 3.71
CA PRO A 343 1.29 -25.62 2.90
C PRO A 343 2.08 -26.72 3.65
N GLY A 344 1.43 -27.87 3.85
CA GLY A 344 2.01 -29.01 4.54
C GLY A 344 1.92 -29.02 6.05
N TYR A 345 1.05 -28.18 6.59
CA TYR A 345 0.69 -28.17 7.99
C TYR A 345 -0.83 -28.29 8.10
N VAL A 346 -1.28 -28.91 9.18
CA VAL A 346 -2.71 -28.94 9.52
C VAL A 346 -3.15 -27.50 9.84
N ALA A 347 -4.26 -27.08 9.24
CA ALA A 347 -4.87 -25.78 9.56
C ALA A 347 -5.03 -25.65 11.08
N THR A 348 -4.55 -24.53 11.62
CA THR A 348 -4.41 -24.33 13.06
C THR A 348 -5.01 -22.98 13.45
N SER A 349 -5.86 -23.01 14.48
CA SER A 349 -6.33 -21.81 15.17
C SER A 349 -5.57 -21.68 16.48
N ALA A 350 -4.88 -20.55 16.66
CA ALA A 350 -4.11 -20.25 17.86
C ALA A 350 -4.65 -18.97 18.50
N GLU A 351 -4.91 -19.03 19.80
CA GLU A 351 -5.23 -17.86 20.59
C GLU A 351 -3.94 -17.26 21.14
N LEU A 352 -3.69 -15.99 20.83
CA LEU A 352 -2.47 -15.29 21.20
C LEU A 352 -2.79 -14.13 22.12
N LEU A 353 -1.97 -13.95 23.15
CA LEU A 353 -2.09 -12.85 24.07
C LEU A 353 -1.45 -11.59 23.46
N LEU A 354 -2.16 -10.47 23.49
CA LEU A 354 -1.61 -9.17 23.18
C LEU A 354 -0.99 -8.60 24.44
N LEU A 355 0.27 -8.18 24.40
CA LEU A 355 0.93 -7.51 25.53
C LEU A 355 1.29 -6.06 25.20
N PRO A 356 1.42 -5.18 26.21
CA PRO A 356 1.86 -3.81 26.02
C PRO A 356 3.23 -3.74 25.33
N VAL A 357 3.34 -2.88 24.32
CA VAL A 357 4.55 -2.71 23.53
C VAL A 357 5.35 -1.52 24.05
N VAL A 358 6.16 -1.72 25.09
CA VAL A 358 6.88 -0.62 25.75
C VAL A 358 8.27 -0.38 25.15
N GLN A 359 9.00 -1.47 24.86
CA GLN A 359 10.37 -1.45 24.31
C GLN A 359 10.57 -2.52 23.24
N ASP A 360 10.01 -3.71 23.45
CA ASP A 360 10.06 -4.83 22.52
C ASP A 360 8.65 -5.33 22.19
N VAL A 361 8.51 -6.00 21.06
CA VAL A 361 7.26 -6.68 20.69
C VAL A 361 7.33 -8.11 21.21
N PRO A 362 6.37 -8.56 22.03
CA PRO A 362 6.38 -9.91 22.57
C PRO A 362 6.25 -10.96 21.46
N GLU A 363 7.09 -11.98 21.51
CA GLU A 363 7.00 -13.12 20.59
C GLU A 363 6.28 -14.30 21.24
N GLN A 364 5.33 -14.89 20.52
CA GLN A 364 4.66 -16.14 20.90
C GLN A 364 4.83 -17.19 19.82
N LYS A 365 5.21 -18.40 20.23
CA LYS A 365 5.39 -19.53 19.32
C LYS A 365 4.05 -20.19 19.04
N VAL A 366 3.76 -20.41 17.76
CA VAL A 366 2.56 -21.12 17.30
C VAL A 366 2.99 -22.48 16.74
N PRO A 367 2.79 -23.57 17.50
CA PRO A 367 3.21 -24.90 17.07
C PRO A 367 2.28 -25.45 15.99
N LEU A 368 2.83 -25.70 14.80
CA LEU A 368 2.09 -26.25 13.67
C LEU A 368 2.44 -27.71 13.46
N ARG A 369 1.41 -28.54 13.32
CA ARG A 369 1.58 -29.98 13.09
C ARG A 369 1.73 -30.26 11.60
N PRO A 370 2.85 -30.86 11.16
CA PRO A 370 2.98 -31.29 9.76
C PRO A 370 1.91 -32.32 9.41
N ASP A 371 1.26 -32.16 8.26
CA ASP A 371 0.30 -33.14 7.73
C ASP A 371 0.99 -34.39 7.16
N SER A 372 2.26 -34.25 6.77
CA SER A 372 3.18 -35.28 6.30
C SER A 372 4.55 -35.10 6.94
N SER A 373 5.27 -36.20 7.19
CA SER A 373 6.67 -36.16 7.62
C SER A 373 7.65 -35.98 6.46
N ALA A 374 7.22 -36.24 5.23
CA ALA A 374 8.06 -36.18 4.06
C ALA A 374 7.74 -34.93 3.23
N ARG A 375 8.80 -34.22 2.83
CA ARG A 375 8.73 -33.09 1.90
C ARG A 375 9.35 -33.50 0.57
N GLY A 376 8.84 -32.91 -0.50
CA GLY A 376 9.18 -33.23 -1.87
C GLY A 376 9.42 -31.98 -2.72
N ALA A 377 9.78 -32.23 -3.96
CA ALA A 377 9.94 -31.21 -4.98
C ALA A 377 9.39 -31.71 -6.31
N PHE A 378 8.95 -30.77 -7.15
CA PHE A 378 8.51 -31.06 -8.49
C PHE A 378 8.88 -29.95 -9.47
N GLU A 379 9.07 -30.32 -10.74
CA GLU A 379 9.35 -29.38 -11.82
C GLU A 379 8.07 -29.10 -12.59
N VAL A 380 7.71 -27.82 -12.67
CA VAL A 380 6.64 -27.32 -13.53
C VAL A 380 7.22 -27.06 -14.90
N VAL A 381 6.70 -27.75 -15.92
CA VAL A 381 7.04 -27.49 -17.32
C VAL A 381 5.78 -27.07 -18.04
N VAL A 382 5.77 -25.85 -18.55
CA VAL A 382 4.67 -25.33 -19.34
C VAL A 382 4.99 -25.51 -20.83
N VAL A 383 4.08 -26.14 -21.58
CA VAL A 383 4.26 -26.40 -23.02
C VAL A 383 3.03 -25.96 -23.82
N GLY A 384 3.22 -25.73 -25.11
CA GLY A 384 2.13 -25.38 -26.02
C GLY A 384 1.60 -23.95 -25.85
N LEU A 385 2.36 -23.08 -25.18
CA LEU A 385 2.12 -21.65 -25.24
C LEU A 385 2.65 -21.08 -26.55
N PRO A 386 1.89 -20.21 -27.23
CA PRO A 386 2.41 -19.45 -28.35
C PRO A 386 3.60 -18.61 -27.86
N ALA A 387 4.62 -18.42 -28.71
CA ALA A 387 5.71 -17.50 -28.42
C ALA A 387 5.09 -16.14 -28.07
N ALA A 388 5.28 -15.68 -26.83
CA ALA A 388 4.64 -14.48 -26.34
C ALA A 388 5.01 -13.31 -27.26
N ARG A 389 4.04 -12.75 -27.98
CA ARG A 389 4.15 -11.37 -28.44
C ARG A 389 4.14 -10.53 -27.17
N GLU A 390 5.17 -9.72 -26.95
CA GLU A 390 5.29 -8.90 -25.74
C GLU A 390 4.01 -8.10 -25.52
N LEU A 391 3.15 -8.57 -24.62
CA LEU A 391 1.96 -7.82 -24.23
C LEU A 391 2.43 -6.79 -23.21
N SER A 392 2.68 -5.59 -23.70
CA SER A 392 3.13 -4.43 -22.95
C SER A 392 2.02 -3.91 -22.04
N HIS A 393 1.72 -4.63 -20.95
CA HIS A 393 0.88 -4.11 -19.89
C HIS A 393 1.53 -4.32 -18.53
N THR A 394 1.72 -3.20 -17.84
CA THR A 394 2.08 -3.12 -16.43
C THR A 394 1.00 -3.79 -15.60
N ARG A 395 1.17 -5.07 -15.25
CA ARG A 395 0.25 -5.78 -14.33
C ARG A 395 0.96 -6.15 -13.05
N SER A 396 0.34 -5.76 -11.94
CA SER A 396 0.69 -6.16 -10.57
C SER A 396 0.07 -7.51 -10.17
N GLN A 397 -0.46 -8.28 -11.13
CA GLN A 397 -1.14 -9.55 -10.88
C GLN A 397 -0.34 -10.71 -11.48
N PRO A 398 -0.37 -11.91 -10.87
CA PRO A 398 0.33 -13.07 -11.38
C PRO A 398 -0.23 -13.52 -12.74
N GLU A 399 0.66 -13.82 -13.70
CA GLU A 399 0.30 -14.32 -15.03
C GLU A 399 0.02 -15.83 -15.03
N PHE A 400 0.46 -16.56 -14.00
CA PHE A 400 0.24 -18.00 -13.92
C PHE A 400 0.01 -18.43 -12.47
N GLU A 401 -0.96 -19.31 -12.26
CA GLU A 401 -1.32 -19.83 -10.94
C GLU A 401 -1.54 -21.35 -11.04
N LEU A 402 -1.02 -22.08 -10.06
CA LEU A 402 -1.30 -23.49 -9.85
C LEU A 402 -2.06 -23.65 -8.54
N VAL A 403 -3.21 -24.31 -8.59
CA VAL A 403 -3.94 -24.76 -7.41
C VAL A 403 -3.72 -26.26 -7.26
N LEU A 404 -3.01 -26.64 -6.21
CA LEU A 404 -2.65 -28.01 -5.88
C LEU A 404 -3.56 -28.52 -4.76
N SER A 405 -4.50 -29.38 -5.10
CA SER A 405 -5.44 -29.97 -4.16
C SER A 405 -4.99 -31.39 -3.79
N SER A 406 -4.72 -31.62 -2.52
CA SER A 406 -4.39 -32.95 -1.99
C SER A 406 -5.65 -33.58 -1.35
N GLU A 407 -5.65 -34.89 -1.09
CA GLU A 407 -6.73 -35.54 -0.33
C GLU A 407 -6.79 -35.07 1.14
N ARG A 408 -5.71 -34.44 1.62
CA ARG A 408 -5.55 -33.95 2.99
C ARG A 408 -5.18 -32.47 2.99
N GLY A 409 -5.76 -31.72 3.92
CA GLY A 409 -5.45 -30.30 4.09
C GLY A 409 -6.05 -29.41 3.01
N SER A 410 -5.67 -28.14 3.05
CA SER A 410 -6.17 -27.12 2.13
C SER A 410 -5.40 -27.09 0.82
N PRO A 411 -6.04 -26.63 -0.27
CA PRO A 411 -5.39 -26.49 -1.55
C PRO A 411 -4.25 -25.44 -1.46
N VAL A 412 -3.08 -25.81 -1.97
CA VAL A 412 -1.93 -24.91 -2.06
C VAL A 412 -2.02 -24.10 -3.34
N LYS A 413 -1.99 -22.78 -3.24
CA LYS A 413 -1.95 -21.88 -4.40
C LYS A 413 -0.51 -21.41 -4.64
N LEU A 414 0.02 -21.68 -5.82
CA LEU A 414 1.31 -21.17 -6.27
C LEU A 414 1.04 -20.10 -7.31
N GLN A 415 1.58 -18.91 -7.12
CA GLN A 415 1.40 -17.79 -8.05
C GLN A 415 2.75 -17.40 -8.63
N PHE A 416 2.80 -17.24 -9.94
CA PHE A 416 3.99 -16.91 -10.69
C PHE A 416 3.75 -15.56 -11.37
N GLY A 417 4.70 -14.63 -11.19
CA GLY A 417 4.62 -13.31 -11.80
C GLY A 417 4.56 -13.36 -13.32
N ARG A 418 5.19 -14.37 -13.93
CA ARG A 418 5.16 -14.67 -15.36
C ARG A 418 4.88 -16.15 -15.59
N VAL A 419 4.36 -16.49 -16.75
CA VAL A 419 4.26 -17.90 -17.13
C VAL A 419 5.66 -18.49 -17.30
N PRO A 420 6.01 -19.60 -16.60
CA PRO A 420 7.34 -20.21 -16.73
C PRO A 420 7.63 -20.63 -18.18
N THR A 421 8.69 -20.07 -18.77
CA THR A 421 9.19 -20.47 -20.10
C THR A 421 10.21 -21.62 -20.01
N GLU A 422 10.80 -21.80 -18.84
CA GLU A 422 11.74 -22.87 -18.51
C GLU A 422 11.17 -23.72 -17.37
N PRO A 423 11.62 -24.99 -17.23
CA PRO A 423 11.27 -25.82 -16.09
C PRO A 423 11.52 -25.08 -14.78
N THR A 424 10.46 -24.85 -14.00
CA THR A 424 10.55 -24.17 -12.70
C THR A 424 10.42 -25.18 -11.58
N LEU A 425 11.43 -25.22 -10.71
CA LEU A 425 11.45 -26.09 -9.55
C LEU A 425 10.60 -25.50 -8.43
N VAL A 426 9.72 -26.30 -7.86
CA VAL A 426 8.95 -25.99 -6.66
C VAL A 426 9.34 -27.00 -5.58
N GLU A 427 9.80 -26.51 -4.44
CA GLU A 427 10.30 -27.31 -3.32
C GLU A 427 9.44 -27.12 -2.06
N GLY A 428 9.61 -28.03 -1.09
CA GLY A 428 9.01 -27.88 0.24
C GLY A 428 7.54 -28.25 0.34
N LEU A 429 6.94 -28.82 -0.70
CA LEU A 429 5.59 -29.38 -0.60
C LEU A 429 5.60 -30.70 0.18
N PRO A 430 4.52 -31.05 0.87
CA PRO A 430 4.33 -32.41 1.37
C PRO A 430 4.43 -33.43 0.25
N ALA A 431 5.06 -34.57 0.54
CA ALA A 431 5.00 -35.71 -0.36
C ALA A 431 3.56 -36.27 -0.35
N GLY A 432 3.02 -36.55 -1.52
CA GLY A 432 1.65 -37.03 -1.68
C GLY A 432 1.12 -36.91 -3.11
N LEU A 433 -0.11 -37.38 -3.31
CA LEU A 433 -0.82 -37.25 -4.58
C LEU A 433 -1.59 -35.93 -4.62
N TYR A 434 -1.36 -35.14 -5.67
CA TYR A 434 -2.02 -33.86 -5.88
C TYR A 434 -2.84 -33.86 -7.17
N ARG A 435 -4.00 -33.22 -7.11
CA ARG A 435 -4.75 -32.75 -8.27
C ARG A 435 -4.35 -31.33 -8.57
N VAL A 436 -4.13 -31.03 -9.83
CA VAL A 436 -3.69 -29.72 -10.29
C VAL A 436 -4.79 -29.06 -11.09
N GLN A 437 -5.00 -27.80 -10.77
CA GLN A 437 -5.69 -26.86 -11.61
C GLN A 437 -4.71 -25.74 -11.95
N ALA A 438 -4.40 -25.60 -13.24
CA ALA A 438 -3.50 -24.56 -13.72
C ALA A 438 -4.30 -23.45 -14.39
N ASN A 439 -3.98 -22.22 -13.99
CA ASN A 439 -4.61 -20.99 -14.44
C ASN A 439 -3.54 -20.11 -15.08
N ALA A 440 -3.61 -19.89 -16.39
CA ALA A 440 -2.75 -18.89 -17.04
C ALA A 440 -3.58 -17.64 -17.35
N ARG A 441 -3.07 -16.46 -17.02
CA ARG A 441 -3.60 -15.15 -17.41
C ARG A 441 -2.72 -14.58 -18.50
N ILE A 442 -2.96 -15.06 -19.71
CA ILE A 442 -2.27 -14.60 -20.91
C ILE A 442 -3.22 -13.60 -21.57
N ALA A 443 -2.78 -12.34 -21.68
CA ALA A 443 -3.60 -11.21 -22.14
C ALA A 443 -4.79 -10.83 -21.21
N LEU A 444 -5.62 -9.89 -21.69
CA LEU A 444 -6.73 -9.28 -20.93
C LEU A 444 -7.87 -10.23 -20.56
N SER A 445 -7.75 -11.51 -20.91
CA SER A 445 -8.71 -12.55 -20.59
C SER A 445 -8.51 -13.14 -19.20
N ASP A 446 -9.58 -13.17 -18.41
CA ASP A 446 -9.63 -13.90 -17.14
C ASP A 446 -9.62 -15.42 -17.41
N CYS A 447 -8.45 -16.02 -17.13
CA CYS A 447 -8.19 -17.43 -16.81
C CYS A 447 -8.32 -18.47 -17.94
N LEU A 448 -7.18 -19.00 -18.37
CA LEU A 448 -7.06 -20.28 -19.08
C LEU A 448 -7.05 -21.41 -18.06
N TRP A 449 -7.97 -22.36 -18.15
CA TRP A 449 -8.08 -23.46 -17.18
C TRP A 449 -7.58 -24.76 -17.80
N VAL A 450 -6.53 -25.35 -17.22
CA VAL A 450 -6.26 -26.79 -17.36
C VAL A 450 -6.71 -27.44 -16.05
N ARG A 451 -7.74 -28.29 -16.11
CA ARG A 451 -8.27 -29.04 -14.97
C ARG A 451 -7.85 -30.50 -15.02
N ASP A 452 -7.65 -31.08 -13.84
CA ASP A 452 -7.60 -32.52 -13.57
C ASP A 452 -6.34 -33.28 -14.02
N ALA A 453 -5.18 -32.61 -14.07
CA ALA A 453 -3.91 -33.35 -14.08
C ALA A 453 -3.59 -33.80 -12.65
N SER A 454 -3.47 -35.12 -12.41
CA SER A 454 -2.97 -35.65 -11.14
C SER A 454 -1.51 -36.04 -11.27
N PHE A 455 -0.69 -35.67 -10.28
CA PHE A 455 0.71 -36.07 -10.21
C PHE A 455 1.10 -36.35 -8.76
N GLU A 456 2.11 -37.20 -8.59
CA GLU A 456 2.63 -37.56 -7.27
C GLU A 456 3.88 -36.75 -6.97
N VAL A 457 3.88 -36.00 -5.87
CA VAL A 457 5.08 -35.34 -5.34
C VAL A 457 5.84 -36.37 -4.51
N GLY A 458 6.96 -36.85 -5.06
CA GLY A 458 7.87 -37.77 -4.39
C GLY A 458 8.70 -37.09 -3.29
N ARG A 459 9.37 -37.88 -2.45
CA ARG A 459 10.32 -37.36 -1.43
C ARG A 459 11.50 -36.66 -2.11
N ALA A 460 12.17 -35.74 -1.42
CA ALA A 460 13.35 -35.03 -1.93
C ALA A 460 14.47 -35.94 -2.49
N GLU A 461 14.55 -37.20 -2.04
CA GLU A 461 15.52 -38.21 -2.50
C GLU A 461 15.05 -39.04 -3.72
N ALA A 462 13.77 -38.90 -4.11
CA ALA A 462 13.21 -39.54 -5.30
C ALA A 462 13.48 -38.66 -6.55
N PRO A 463 13.46 -39.22 -7.76
CA PRO A 463 13.47 -38.42 -8.97
C PRO A 463 12.34 -37.38 -8.92
N ARG A 464 12.68 -36.12 -9.19
CA ARG A 464 11.76 -34.99 -9.13
C ARG A 464 10.51 -35.29 -9.95
N ALA A 465 9.35 -35.14 -9.33
CA ALA A 465 8.10 -35.26 -10.05
C ALA A 465 8.04 -34.18 -11.13
N ARG A 466 7.56 -34.50 -12.34
CA ARG A 466 7.47 -33.53 -13.43
C ARG A 466 6.01 -33.29 -13.75
N LEU A 467 5.53 -32.07 -13.47
CA LEU A 467 4.21 -31.61 -13.86
C LEU A 467 4.31 -30.93 -15.22
N VAL A 468 3.75 -31.55 -16.25
CA VAL A 468 3.63 -30.93 -17.58
C VAL A 468 2.27 -30.27 -17.69
N VAL A 469 2.25 -28.94 -17.73
CA VAL A 469 1.05 -28.14 -18.02
C VAL A 469 1.00 -27.88 -19.51
N ASP A 470 0.20 -28.69 -20.20
CA ASP A 470 0.13 -28.69 -21.66
C ASP A 470 -1.03 -27.84 -22.19
N PHE A 471 -0.68 -26.66 -22.69
CA PHE A 471 -1.60 -25.75 -23.36
C PHE A 471 -1.74 -26.01 -24.88
N SER A 472 -1.02 -26.99 -25.45
CA SER A 472 -1.06 -27.28 -26.90
C SER A 472 -2.43 -27.74 -27.40
N LYS A 473 -3.26 -28.24 -26.48
CA LYS A 473 -4.64 -28.64 -26.76
C LYS A 473 -5.61 -27.46 -26.82
N LEU A 474 -5.17 -26.26 -26.45
CA LEU A 474 -5.98 -25.04 -26.52
C LEU A 474 -5.76 -24.36 -27.88
N GLY A 475 -6.78 -23.65 -28.35
CA GLY A 475 -6.71 -22.78 -29.53
C GLY A 475 -6.80 -21.30 -29.13
N GLY A 476 -6.97 -20.43 -30.12
CA GLY A 476 -7.13 -19.00 -29.89
C GLY A 476 -7.94 -18.32 -30.98
N VAL A 477 -8.34 -17.08 -30.71
CA VAL A 477 -9.05 -16.20 -31.65
C VAL A 477 -8.29 -14.87 -31.73
N VAL A 478 -8.05 -14.40 -32.95
CA VAL A 478 -7.58 -13.05 -33.26
C VAL A 478 -8.79 -12.25 -33.72
N ILE A 479 -9.07 -11.16 -33.03
CA ILE A 479 -10.21 -10.29 -33.30
C ILE A 479 -9.69 -8.98 -33.85
N GLU A 480 -10.06 -8.71 -35.10
CA GLU A 480 -9.79 -7.45 -35.76
C GLU A 480 -11.04 -6.58 -35.75
N LEU A 481 -10.91 -5.37 -35.22
CA LEU A 481 -11.95 -4.35 -35.36
C LEU A 481 -11.51 -3.41 -36.46
N GLN A 482 -12.31 -3.27 -37.50
CA GLN A 482 -12.05 -2.39 -38.63
C GLN A 482 -13.17 -1.35 -38.73
N GLN A 483 -12.85 -0.14 -39.17
CA GLN A 483 -13.83 0.86 -39.56
C GLN A 483 -14.45 0.47 -40.91
N VAL A 484 -15.55 1.12 -41.29
CA VAL A 484 -16.24 0.89 -42.58
C VAL A 484 -15.33 1.15 -43.78
N ASP A 485 -14.33 2.02 -43.63
CA ASP A 485 -13.32 2.30 -44.67
C ASP A 485 -12.18 1.27 -44.74
N GLY A 486 -12.22 0.23 -43.89
CA GLY A 486 -11.22 -0.84 -43.81
C GLY A 486 -10.01 -0.52 -42.93
N THR A 487 -9.94 0.67 -42.31
CA THR A 487 -8.85 1.01 -41.38
C THR A 487 -9.03 0.37 -40.00
N PRO A 488 -7.95 0.09 -39.23
CA PRO A 488 -8.09 -0.47 -37.88
C PRO A 488 -8.84 0.46 -36.92
N TYR A 489 -9.80 -0.06 -36.17
CA TYR A 489 -10.52 0.67 -35.14
C TYR A 489 -9.62 0.91 -33.91
N ALA A 490 -9.45 2.17 -33.53
CA ALA A 490 -8.59 2.62 -32.42
C ALA A 490 -9.37 3.09 -31.18
N GLY A 491 -10.69 2.86 -31.13
CA GLY A 491 -11.52 3.25 -30.00
C GLY A 491 -11.60 2.18 -28.90
N PRO A 492 -12.14 2.54 -27.71
CA PRO A 492 -12.40 1.56 -26.67
C PRO A 492 -13.43 0.52 -27.13
N ALA A 493 -13.16 -0.74 -26.82
CA ALA A 493 -14.07 -1.85 -27.04
C ALA A 493 -14.03 -2.83 -25.86
N VAL A 494 -15.15 -3.52 -25.62
CA VAL A 494 -15.24 -4.63 -24.68
C VAL A 494 -15.63 -5.87 -25.46
N ILE A 495 -14.83 -6.93 -25.38
CA ILE A 495 -15.11 -8.21 -26.04
C ILE A 495 -15.59 -9.19 -24.97
N ASP A 496 -16.79 -9.73 -25.16
CA ASP A 496 -17.38 -10.80 -24.38
C ASP A 496 -17.32 -12.11 -25.19
N LEU A 497 -16.55 -13.08 -24.71
CA LEU A 497 -16.47 -14.43 -25.26
C LEU A 497 -17.33 -15.38 -24.42
N ARG A 498 -18.23 -16.11 -25.06
CA ARG A 498 -19.16 -17.05 -24.41
C ARG A 498 -19.12 -18.40 -25.09
N LYS A 499 -19.02 -19.46 -24.31
CA LYS A 499 -19.31 -20.80 -24.82
C LYS A 499 -20.84 -21.01 -24.75
N PRO A 500 -21.52 -21.39 -25.85
CA PRO A 500 -22.95 -21.67 -25.83
C PRO A 500 -23.17 -22.97 -25.03
N THR A 501 -23.39 -22.84 -23.72
CA THR A 501 -23.73 -23.94 -22.82
C THR A 501 -25.26 -24.03 -22.68
N ARG A 502 -25.79 -25.27 -22.57
CA ARG A 502 -27.22 -25.48 -22.25
C ARG A 502 -27.60 -25.00 -20.85
N ASP A 503 -26.63 -24.77 -19.97
CA ASP A 503 -26.82 -24.20 -18.65
C ASP A 503 -26.59 -22.67 -18.70
N PRO A 504 -27.63 -21.83 -18.54
CA PRO A 504 -27.50 -20.38 -18.53
C PRO A 504 -26.71 -19.83 -17.32
N ASN A 505 -26.43 -20.66 -16.31
CA ASN A 505 -25.61 -20.30 -15.15
C ASN A 505 -24.14 -20.73 -15.30
N ALA A 506 -23.81 -21.59 -16.27
CA ALA A 506 -22.44 -21.98 -16.57
C ALA A 506 -21.73 -20.89 -17.39
N ARG A 507 -21.33 -19.81 -16.71
CA ARG A 507 -20.62 -18.69 -17.34
C ARG A 507 -19.13 -19.02 -17.52
N GLU A 508 -18.76 -19.69 -18.61
CA GLU A 508 -17.43 -19.49 -19.21
C GLU A 508 -17.48 -18.15 -19.95
N PHE A 509 -17.27 -17.06 -19.19
CA PHE A 509 -17.33 -15.70 -19.67
C PHE A 509 -15.95 -15.08 -19.61
N CYS A 510 -15.44 -14.63 -20.74
CA CYS A 510 -14.22 -13.85 -20.77
C CYS A 510 -14.56 -12.44 -21.24
N ARG A 511 -14.36 -11.44 -20.38
CA ARG A 511 -14.56 -10.01 -20.69
C ARG A 511 -13.21 -9.33 -20.82
N VAL A 512 -12.97 -8.70 -21.96
CA VAL A 512 -11.69 -8.05 -22.27
C VAL A 512 -11.95 -6.60 -22.63
N GLN A 513 -11.44 -5.65 -21.84
CA GLN A 513 -11.55 -4.21 -22.11
C GLN A 513 -10.28 -3.71 -22.81
N LEU A 514 -10.44 -3.04 -23.95
CA LEU A 514 -9.36 -2.83 -24.92
C LEU A 514 -9.14 -1.36 -25.29
N GLY A 515 -7.87 -1.04 -25.59
CA GLY A 515 -7.40 0.27 -26.03
C GLY A 515 -7.19 0.39 -27.55
N THR A 516 -6.40 -0.50 -28.19
CA THR A 516 -6.10 -0.49 -29.64
C THR A 516 -5.80 -1.92 -30.16
N GLY A 517 -6.35 -2.33 -31.31
CA GLY A 517 -6.22 -3.68 -31.90
C GLY A 517 -5.02 -3.89 -32.83
N PRO A 518 -4.78 -5.12 -33.35
CA PRO A 518 -5.61 -6.34 -33.25
C PRO A 518 -5.55 -7.04 -31.88
N PHE A 519 -6.57 -7.85 -31.56
CA PHE A 519 -6.76 -8.45 -30.24
C PHE A 519 -6.60 -9.96 -30.27
N GLU A 520 -5.60 -10.48 -29.58
CA GLU A 520 -5.34 -11.92 -29.53
C GLU A 520 -5.87 -12.50 -28.21
N ILE A 521 -6.76 -13.48 -28.32
CA ILE A 521 -7.30 -14.23 -27.19
C ILE A 521 -6.87 -15.69 -27.35
N PHE A 522 -5.84 -16.08 -26.61
CA PHE A 522 -5.32 -17.45 -26.59
C PHE A 522 -6.03 -18.29 -25.51
N GLY A 523 -5.92 -19.62 -25.60
CA GLY A 523 -6.22 -20.55 -24.51
C GLY A 523 -7.67 -21.01 -24.43
N LEU A 524 -8.39 -20.95 -25.53
CA LEU A 524 -9.76 -21.43 -25.61
C LEU A 524 -9.75 -22.95 -25.79
N ALA A 525 -10.50 -23.67 -24.96
CA ALA A 525 -10.73 -25.09 -25.16
C ALA A 525 -11.38 -25.34 -26.53
N PRO A 526 -11.17 -26.49 -27.19
CA PRO A 526 -11.85 -26.77 -28.45
C PRO A 526 -13.37 -26.70 -28.30
N GLY A 527 -14.03 -25.98 -29.20
CA GLY A 527 -15.47 -25.75 -29.15
C GLY A 527 -15.91 -24.54 -29.97
N SER A 528 -17.23 -24.36 -30.03
CA SER A 528 -17.85 -23.19 -30.62
C SER A 528 -17.97 -22.08 -29.57
N TYR A 529 -17.67 -20.84 -29.94
CA TYR A 529 -17.73 -19.67 -29.07
C TYR A 529 -18.49 -18.54 -29.75
N GLU A 530 -19.29 -17.81 -28.99
CA GLU A 530 -19.85 -16.53 -29.40
C GLU A 530 -18.90 -15.41 -28.97
N VAL A 531 -18.43 -14.62 -29.93
CA VAL A 531 -17.65 -13.40 -29.73
C VAL A 531 -18.62 -12.23 -29.88
N ILE A 532 -18.80 -11.48 -28.80
CA ILE A 532 -19.65 -10.29 -28.76
C ILE A 532 -18.75 -9.09 -28.54
N VAL A 533 -18.87 -8.07 -29.39
CA VAL A 533 -18.09 -6.83 -29.26
C VAL A 533 -19.01 -5.70 -28.84
N HIS A 534 -18.63 -4.96 -27.82
CA HIS A 534 -19.31 -3.78 -27.31
C HIS A 534 -18.40 -2.56 -27.46
N SER A 535 -18.97 -1.37 -27.68
CA SER A 535 -18.25 -0.10 -27.58
C SER A 535 -19.00 0.82 -26.62
N PRO A 536 -18.33 1.71 -25.87
CA PRO A 536 -19.02 2.70 -25.03
C PRO A 536 -20.04 3.55 -25.81
N ALA A 537 -19.86 3.71 -27.12
CA ALA A 537 -20.78 4.46 -28.00
C ALA A 537 -21.96 3.62 -28.52
N VAL A 538 -21.84 2.28 -28.56
CA VAL A 538 -22.84 1.38 -29.14
C VAL A 538 -22.97 0.12 -28.29
N ALA A 539 -24.17 -0.14 -27.77
CA ALA A 539 -24.44 -1.25 -26.83
C ALA A 539 -23.99 -2.63 -27.34
N GLU A 540 -23.98 -2.86 -28.66
CA GLU A 540 -23.48 -4.07 -29.31
C GLU A 540 -23.01 -3.73 -30.73
N LEU A 541 -21.73 -3.95 -31.03
CA LEU A 541 -21.12 -3.75 -32.35
C LEU A 541 -21.29 -4.96 -33.26
N GLY A 542 -21.34 -6.16 -32.70
CA GLY A 542 -21.59 -7.39 -33.46
C GLY A 542 -21.43 -8.66 -32.64
N ILE A 543 -22.00 -9.74 -33.17
CA ILE A 543 -21.87 -11.10 -32.66
C ILE A 543 -21.35 -11.99 -33.79
N ALA A 544 -20.33 -12.79 -33.51
CA ALA A 544 -19.85 -13.84 -34.42
C ALA A 544 -19.69 -15.15 -33.67
N THR A 545 -20.01 -16.27 -34.33
CA THR A 545 -19.71 -17.61 -33.83
C THR A 545 -18.40 -18.11 -34.42
N VAL A 546 -17.53 -18.65 -33.58
CA VAL A 546 -16.17 -19.05 -33.94
C VAL A 546 -15.90 -20.45 -33.42
N ASP A 547 -15.52 -21.35 -34.33
CA ASP A 547 -15.12 -22.71 -33.97
C ASP A 547 -13.62 -22.78 -33.73
N VAL A 548 -13.25 -22.86 -32.45
CA VAL A 548 -11.87 -23.03 -32.00
C VAL A 548 -11.52 -24.52 -31.98
N ALA A 549 -10.38 -24.85 -32.58
CA ALA A 549 -9.80 -26.19 -32.54
C ALA A 549 -8.47 -26.17 -31.79
N ALA A 550 -8.07 -27.33 -31.25
CA ALA A 550 -6.80 -27.49 -30.55
C ALA A 550 -5.62 -27.01 -31.40
N GLY A 551 -4.75 -26.15 -30.83
CA GLY A 551 -3.56 -25.63 -31.47
C GLY A 551 -3.80 -24.70 -32.68
N LYS A 552 -5.05 -24.29 -32.95
CA LYS A 552 -5.39 -23.43 -34.10
C LYS A 552 -5.82 -22.04 -33.66
N TRP A 553 -5.42 -21.05 -34.45
CA TRP A 553 -5.89 -19.68 -34.36
C TRP A 553 -7.03 -19.45 -35.36
N ARG A 554 -8.02 -18.66 -34.95
CA ARG A 554 -9.12 -18.21 -35.81
C ARG A 554 -9.15 -16.70 -35.87
N GLU A 555 -9.17 -16.16 -37.07
CA GLU A 555 -9.32 -14.72 -37.28
C GLU A 555 -10.80 -14.38 -37.45
N VAL A 556 -11.23 -13.31 -36.80
CA VAL A 556 -12.59 -12.79 -36.87
C VAL A 556 -12.51 -11.28 -36.99
N ALA A 557 -13.09 -10.74 -38.05
CA ALA A 557 -13.15 -9.31 -38.28
C ALA A 557 -14.56 -8.78 -37.99
N PHE A 558 -14.65 -7.66 -37.28
CA PHE A 558 -15.89 -6.91 -37.10
C PHE A 558 -15.74 -5.53 -37.71
N LEU A 559 -16.77 -5.08 -38.43
CA LEU A 559 -16.87 -3.73 -38.95
C LEU A 559 -17.57 -2.84 -37.92
N VAL A 560 -16.92 -1.74 -37.55
CA VAL A 560 -17.41 -0.72 -36.62
C VAL A 560 -17.88 0.47 -37.44
N ASP A 561 -19.20 0.66 -37.48
CA ASP A 561 -19.80 1.85 -38.09
C ASP A 561 -19.76 3.01 -37.10
N GLY A 562 -18.92 4.01 -37.39
CA GLY A 562 -18.74 5.21 -36.57
C GLY A 562 -19.84 6.26 -36.73
N THR A 563 -20.89 5.99 -37.52
CA THR A 563 -21.95 6.96 -37.83
C THR A 563 -23.22 6.76 -37.00
N ARG A 564 -23.16 6.99 -35.68
CA ARG A 564 -24.36 7.28 -34.86
C ARG A 564 -24.12 8.33 -33.80
#